data_AF-A0A0G0WLD6-F1
#
_entry.id   AF-A0A0G0WLD6-F1
#
_cell.length_a   1.000
_cell.length_b   1.000
_cell.length_c   1.000
_cell.angle_alpha   90.00
_cell.angle_beta   90.00
_cell.angle_gamma   90.00
#
_symmetry.space_group_name_H-M   'P 1'
#
loop_
_entity.id
_entity.type
_entity.pdbx_description
1 polymer ?
#
loop_
_entity_poly.entity_id
_entity_poly.type
_entity_poly.pdbx_seq_one_letter_code
_entity_poly.pdbx_strand_id
1 'polypeptide(L)'
;MNVSELARQLNTTTTELYHLLPQFGFDIGRKAVKVDDRVAYKIQAAWPPLYRKWQDEQKAKYSLNANEALKARGAGEEVEKKIVPVPPAITRGFGSKN
;
A
#
# COMPACT_ATOMS: atom_id res chain seq x y z
N MET A 1 -2.09 -31.49 6.14
CA MET A 1 -3.00 -30.32 6.11
C MET A 1 -3.19 -29.76 4.69
N ASN A 2 -4.35 -29.15 4.38
CA ASN A 2 -4.60 -28.49 3.09
C ASN A 2 -3.95 -27.09 3.05
N VAL A 3 -3.33 -26.70 1.93
CA VAL A 3 -2.64 -25.41 1.79
C VAL A 3 -3.60 -24.22 1.89
N SER A 4 -4.81 -24.36 1.36
CA SER A 4 -5.83 -23.31 1.44
C SER A 4 -6.27 -23.07 2.88
N GLU A 5 -6.38 -24.14 3.68
CA GLU A 5 -6.71 -24.05 5.11
C GLU A 5 -5.55 -23.45 5.90
N LEU A 6 -4.30 -23.85 5.60
CA LEU A 6 -3.11 -23.24 6.18
C LEU A 6 -3.05 -21.72 5.91
N ALA A 7 -3.32 -21.30 4.67
CA ALA A 7 -3.34 -19.89 4.29
C ALA A 7 -4.39 -19.09 5.10
N ARG A 8 -5.59 -19.67 5.28
CA ARG A 8 -6.66 -19.08 6.11
C ARG A 8 -6.24 -18.94 7.57
N GLN A 9 -5.65 -19.98 8.16
CA GLN A 9 -5.19 -19.92 9.56
C GLN A 9 -4.10 -18.87 9.78
N LEU A 10 -3.27 -18.63 8.76
CA LEU A 10 -2.19 -17.65 8.80
C LEU A 10 -2.61 -16.24 8.37
N ASN A 11 -3.90 -16.03 8.07
CA ASN A 11 -4.45 -14.77 7.55
C ASN A 11 -3.69 -14.23 6.31
N THR A 12 -3.32 -15.12 5.39
CA THR A 12 -2.61 -14.77 4.14
C THR A 12 -3.29 -15.41 2.93
N THR A 13 -2.92 -14.98 1.73
CA THR A 13 -3.39 -15.61 0.49
C THR A 13 -2.55 -16.83 0.15
N THR A 14 -3.14 -17.81 -0.54
CA THR A 14 -2.41 -19.00 -0.99
C THR A 14 -1.22 -18.62 -1.89
N THR A 15 -1.40 -17.59 -2.73
CA THR A 15 -0.35 -17.06 -3.61
C THR A 15 0.84 -16.56 -2.80
N GLU A 16 0.62 -15.68 -1.81
CA GLU A 16 1.68 -15.16 -0.95
C GLU A 16 2.36 -16.27 -0.16
N LEU A 17 1.59 -17.24 0.34
CA LEU A 17 2.15 -18.38 1.04
C LEU A 17 3.15 -19.15 0.15
N TYR A 18 2.85 -19.39 -1.13
CA TYR A 18 3.80 -20.02 -2.05
C TYR A 18 5.05 -19.19 -2.33
N HIS A 19 4.95 -17.87 -2.27
CA HIS A 19 6.10 -16.98 -2.46
C HIS A 19 6.97 -16.90 -1.20
N LEU A 20 6.35 -16.90 -0.03
CA LEU A 20 6.99 -16.70 1.26
C LEU A 20 7.60 -18.00 1.81
N LEU A 21 6.93 -19.14 1.67
CA LEU A 21 7.41 -20.41 2.22
C LEU A 21 8.83 -20.79 1.76
N PRO A 22 9.20 -20.69 0.46
CA PRO A 22 10.55 -20.97 0.01
C PRO A 22 11.60 -20.00 0.58
N GLN A 23 11.24 -18.74 0.84
CA GLN A 23 12.15 -17.76 1.44
C GLN A 23 12.53 -18.14 2.89
N PHE A 24 11.65 -18.88 3.56
CA PHE A 24 11.87 -19.38 4.91
C PHE A 24 12.45 -20.81 4.95
N GLY A 25 12.78 -21.39 3.79
CA GLY A 25 13.34 -22.74 3.68
C GLY A 25 12.30 -23.86 3.73
N PHE A 26 11.00 -23.53 3.61
CA PHE A 26 9.93 -24.52 3.49
C PHE A 26 9.53 -24.64 2.02
N ASP A 27 9.99 -25.68 1.33
CA ASP A 27 9.52 -25.95 -0.04
C ASP A 27 8.34 -26.93 0.00
N ILE A 28 7.16 -26.45 -0.43
CA ILE A 28 5.96 -27.28 -0.57
C ILE A 28 5.64 -27.55 -2.05
N GLY A 29 6.32 -26.89 -2.99
CA GLY A 29 6.02 -26.85 -4.41
C GLY A 29 4.97 -25.80 -4.81
N ARG A 30 5.13 -25.18 -6.00
CA ARG A 30 4.29 -24.07 -6.51
C ARG A 30 2.80 -24.38 -6.73
N LYS A 31 2.39 -25.65 -6.68
CA LYS A 31 1.00 -26.11 -6.88
C LYS A 31 0.58 -27.13 -5.81
N ALA A 32 1.17 -27.04 -4.63
CA ALA A 32 0.90 -27.99 -3.55
C ALA A 32 -0.57 -27.94 -3.14
N VAL A 33 -1.31 -29.04 -3.32
CA VAL A 33 -2.70 -29.10 -2.82
C VAL A 33 -2.71 -29.44 -1.32
N LYS A 34 -1.70 -30.18 -0.86
CA LYS A 34 -1.54 -30.65 0.52
C LYS A 34 -0.10 -30.48 0.98
N VAL A 35 0.07 -30.24 2.27
CA VAL A 35 1.35 -30.16 2.98
C VAL A 35 1.34 -31.17 4.11
N ASP A 36 2.48 -31.79 4.38
CA ASP A 36 2.68 -32.67 5.52
C ASP A 36 2.34 -31.95 6.84
N ASP A 37 1.58 -32.60 7.72
CA ASP A 37 1.09 -31.97 8.96
C ASP A 37 2.24 -31.55 9.90
N ARG A 38 3.38 -32.23 9.89
CA ARG A 38 4.55 -31.84 10.69
C ARG A 38 5.19 -30.58 10.14
N VAL A 39 5.29 -30.47 8.81
CA VAL A 39 5.79 -29.27 8.13
C VAL A 39 4.85 -28.09 8.37
N ALA A 40 3.54 -28.31 8.24
CA ALA A 40 2.53 -27.29 8.50
C ALA A 40 2.61 -26.74 9.93
N TYR A 41 2.78 -27.62 10.92
CA TYR A 41 2.95 -27.20 12.32
C TYR A 41 4.22 -26.35 12.54
N LYS A 42 5.34 -26.73 11.92
CA LYS A 42 6.59 -25.94 11.96
C LYS A 42 6.42 -24.57 11.31
N ILE A 43 5.72 -24.50 10.18
CA ILE A 43 5.40 -23.24 9.51
C ILE A 43 4.57 -22.36 10.46
N GLN A 44 3.50 -22.90 11.05
CA GLN A 44 2.64 -22.15 11.96
C GLN A 44 3.41 -21.59 13.17
N ALA A 45 4.34 -22.36 13.74
CA ALA A 45 5.17 -21.91 14.85
C ALA A 45 6.15 -20.79 14.44
N ALA A 46 6.74 -20.88 13.24
CA ALA A 46 7.70 -19.91 12.74
C ALA A 46 7.05 -18.66 12.11
N TRP A 47 5.79 -18.74 11.70
CA TRP A 47 5.13 -17.70 10.89
C TRP A 47 4.98 -16.32 11.56
N PRO A 48 4.54 -16.19 12.82
CA PRO A 48 4.25 -14.88 13.40
C PRO A 48 5.42 -13.87 13.38
N PRO A 49 6.66 -14.22 13.80
CA PRO A 49 7.77 -13.28 13.75
C PRO A 49 8.23 -12.97 12.32
N LEU A 50 8.10 -13.92 11.41
CA LEU A 50 8.48 -13.76 10.00
C LEU A 50 7.52 -12.84 9.26
N TYR A 51 6.23 -13.07 9.44
CA TYR A 51 5.17 -12.27 8.82
C TYR A 51 5.21 -10.82 9.29
N ARG A 52 5.51 -10.59 10.58
CA ARG A 52 5.68 -9.23 11.11
C ARG A 52 6.82 -8.47 10.42
N LYS A 53 8.00 -9.10 10.28
CA LYS A 53 9.13 -8.49 9.57
C LYS A 53 8.76 -8.15 8.13
N TRP A 54 8.11 -9.08 7.43
CA TRP A 54 7.67 -8.86 6.06
C TRP A 54 6.67 -7.70 5.95
N GLN A 55 5.70 -7.59 6.88
CA GLN A 55 4.75 -6.47 6.90
C GLN A 55 5.42 -5.12 7.12
N ASP A 56 6.38 -5.04 8.06
CA ASP A 56 7.16 -3.83 8.31
C ASP A 56 7.94 -3.41 7.04
N GLU A 57 8.55 -4.37 6.32
CA GLU A 57 9.23 -4.11 5.05
C GLU A 57 8.28 -3.62 3.95
N GLN A 58 7.08 -4.21 3.82
CA GLN A 58 6.09 -3.75 2.84
C GLN A 58 5.61 -2.33 3.16
N LYS A 59 5.35 -2.03 4.43
CA LYS A 59 4.94 -0.70 4.86
C LYS A 59 6.02 0.34 4.61
N ALA A 60 7.29 0.00 4.86
CA ALA A 60 8.43 0.88 4.57
C ALA A 60 8.57 1.16 3.06
N LYS A 61 8.43 0.13 2.21
CA LYS A 61 8.46 0.31 0.75
C LYS A 61 7.35 1.24 0.25
N TYR A 62 6.14 1.09 0.79
CA TYR A 62 5.01 1.91 0.38
C TYR A 62 5.13 3.37 0.86
N SER A 63 5.65 3.60 2.06
CA SER A 63 5.84 4.95 2.60
C SER A 63 6.94 5.74 1.87
N LEU A 64 8.02 5.07 1.44
CA LEU A 64 9.05 5.67 0.59
C LEU A 64 8.48 6.09 -0.77
N ASN A 65 7.74 5.20 -1.44
CA ASN A 65 7.14 5.49 -2.75
C ASN A 65 6.12 6.63 -2.69
N ALA A 66 5.35 6.75 -1.60
CA ALA A 66 4.41 7.86 -1.43
C ALA A 66 5.12 9.22 -1.29
N ASN A 67 6.26 9.26 -0.58
CA ASN A 67 7.08 10.47 -0.45
C ASN A 67 7.76 10.84 -1.77
N GLU A 68 8.26 9.86 -2.50
CA GLU A 68 8.90 10.05 -3.81
C GLU A 68 7.91 10.52 -4.87
N ALA A 69 6.68 9.99 -4.90
CA ALA A 69 5.61 10.46 -5.79
C ALA A 69 5.17 11.90 -5.49
N LEU A 70 5.19 12.32 -4.21
CA LEU A 70 4.95 13.71 -3.82
C LEU A 70 6.11 14.63 -4.25
N LYS A 71 7.37 14.20 -4.12
CA LYS A 71 8.54 14.95 -4.58
C LYS A 71 8.62 15.06 -6.11
N ALA A 72 8.25 14.01 -6.84
CA ALA A 72 8.20 14.04 -8.31
C ALA A 72 7.09 14.95 -8.84
N ARG A 73 5.97 15.10 -8.12
CA ARG A 73 4.93 16.10 -8.42
C ARG A 73 5.32 17.52 -8.00
N GLY A 74 6.21 17.68 -7.02
CA GLY A 74 6.69 18.98 -6.54
C GLY A 74 7.82 19.62 -7.36
N ALA A 75 8.35 18.95 -8.38
CA ALA A 75 9.47 19.46 -9.20
C ALA A 75 9.05 20.11 -10.53
N GLY A 76 7.77 20.43 -10.71
CA GLY A 76 7.22 20.90 -11.99
C GLY A 76 6.19 22.02 -11.96
N GLU A 77 6.01 22.75 -10.85
CA GLU A 77 5.08 23.89 -10.83
C GLU A 77 5.58 25.05 -9.97
N GLU A 78 6.71 25.63 -10.39
CA GLU A 78 7.01 27.04 -10.14
C GLU A 78 6.36 27.85 -11.27
N VAL A 79 5.05 28.13 -11.17
CA VAL A 79 4.45 29.24 -11.90
C VAL A 79 3.49 29.98 -10.98
N GLU A 80 4.08 30.96 -10.31
CA GLU A 80 3.49 32.15 -9.70
C GLU A 80 2.09 32.49 -10.23
N LYS A 81 1.04 32.13 -9.47
CA LYS A 81 -0.28 32.74 -9.68
C LYS A 81 -0.30 34.11 -9.00
N LYS A 82 0.16 35.08 -9.79
CA LYS A 82 -0.04 36.52 -9.62
C LYS A 82 -1.45 36.79 -9.07
N ILE A 83 -1.51 37.39 -7.89
CA ILE A 83 -2.73 37.88 -7.27
C ILE A 83 -3.34 38.93 -8.21
N VAL A 84 -4.49 38.63 -8.79
CA VAL A 84 -5.25 39.61 -9.57
C VAL A 84 -6.21 40.32 -8.62
N PRO A 85 -6.07 41.64 -8.39
CA PRO A 85 -7.04 42.39 -7.61
C PRO A 85 -8.30 42.63 -8.43
N VAL A 86 -9.45 42.25 -7.86
CA VAL A 86 -10.78 42.50 -8.45
C VAL A 86 -11.10 43.99 -8.30
N PRO A 87 -11.54 44.69 -9.37
CA PRO A 87 -11.87 46.11 -9.27
C PRO A 87 -13.16 46.33 -8.47
N PRO A 88 -13.25 47.42 -7.68
CA PRO A 88 -14.44 47.74 -6.90
C PRO A 88 -15.62 48.08 -7.80
N ALA A 89 -16.78 47.53 -7.45
CA ALA A 89 -18.05 47.77 -8.13
C ALA A 89 -18.38 49.27 -8.14
N ILE A 90 -18.52 49.84 -9.34
CA ILE A 90 -19.00 51.21 -9.54
C ILE A 90 -20.51 51.22 -9.31
N THR A 91 -20.95 51.72 -8.16
CA THR A 91 -22.34 52.08 -7.89
C THR A 91 -22.70 53.31 -8.74
N ARG A 92 -23.37 53.12 -9.87
CA ARG A 92 -23.96 54.23 -10.63
C ARG A 92 -25.34 54.55 -10.07
N GLY A 93 -25.41 55.62 -9.28
CA GLY A 93 -26.66 56.23 -8.83
C GLY A 93 -27.51 56.65 -10.03
N PHE A 94 -28.73 56.10 -10.11
CA PHE A 94 -29.78 56.63 -10.97
C PHE A 94 -30.44 57.81 -10.25
N GLY A 95 -29.94 59.00 -10.55
CA GLY A 95 -30.57 60.27 -10.18
C GLY A 95 -30.94 61.05 -11.43
N SER A 96 -32.19 61.52 -11.42
CA SER A 96 -32.71 62.65 -12.19
C SER A 96 -33.01 62.45 -13.68
N LYS A 97 -34.30 62.36 -14.00
CA LYS A 97 -34.84 63.01 -15.20
C LYS A 97 -35.97 63.95 -14.80
N ASN A 98 -35.68 65.22 -15.05
CA ASN A 98 -36.50 66.40 -15.39
C ASN A 98 -38.01 66.22 -15.49
#